data_AF-A0A7Y5BZN6-F1
#
_entry.id   AF-A0A7Y5BZN6-F1
#
_cell.length_a   1.000
_cell.length_b   1.000
_cell.length_c   1.000
_cell.angle_alpha   90.00
_cell.angle_beta   90.00
_cell.angle_gamma   90.00
#
_symmetry.space_group_name_H-M   'P 1'
#
loop_
_entity.id
_entity.type
_entity.pdbx_description
1 polymer ?
#
loop_
_entity_poly.entity_id
_entity_poly.type
_entity_poly.pdbx_seq_one_letter_code
_entity_poly.pdbx_strand_id
1 'polypeptide(L)'
;LENRTLFFFLLCATALFIPFASPNMISSVYDITLPEVRSTALSVQYFIENAGAAAAPLLAGYIADQPGSSLQTAILAICVTAWIFGSVFLAFAAYLIPKDIHTLREQMVERAETEKARQTV
;
A
#
# COMPACT_ATOMS: atom_id res chain seq x y z
N LEU A 1 13.04 2.22 -34.92
CA LEU A 1 11.62 1.85 -35.04
C LEU A 1 11.12 1.46 -33.66
N GLU A 2 10.39 2.35 -33.03
CA GLU A 2 9.80 2.16 -31.70
C GLU A 2 8.69 1.10 -31.79
N ASN A 3 8.74 0.07 -30.94
CA ASN A 3 7.82 -1.07 -31.01
C ASN A 3 6.47 -0.71 -30.36
N ARG A 4 5.69 0.13 -31.05
CA ARG A 4 4.41 0.69 -30.58
C ARG A 4 3.42 -0.37 -30.09
N THR A 5 3.42 -1.54 -30.74
CA THR A 5 2.58 -2.69 -30.37
C THR A 5 2.99 -3.26 -29.02
N LEU A 6 4.29 -3.48 -28.79
CA LEU A 6 4.81 -3.96 -27.51
C LEU A 6 4.49 -2.95 -26.38
N PHE A 7 4.71 -1.65 -26.63
CA PHE A 7 4.39 -0.61 -25.67
C PHE A 7 2.89 -0.61 -25.31
N PHE A 8 2.01 -0.73 -26.29
CA PHE A 8 0.57 -0.80 -26.07
C PHE A 8 0.17 -1.97 -25.15
N PHE A 9 0.68 -3.18 -25.41
CA PHE A 9 0.38 -4.33 -24.57
C PHE A 9 0.92 -4.19 -23.15
N LEU A 10 2.15 -3.70 -23.00
CA LEU A 10 2.73 -3.43 -21.68
C LEU A 10 1.95 -2.36 -20.93
N LEU A 11 1.52 -1.29 -21.61
CA LEU A 11 0.70 -0.23 -21.04
C LEU A 11 -0.65 -0.80 -20.53
N CYS A 12 -1.34 -1.59 -21.35
CA CYS A 12 -2.58 -2.27 -20.94
C CYS A 12 -2.37 -3.17 -19.73
N ALA A 13 -1.27 -3.93 -19.69
CA ALA A 13 -0.93 -4.75 -18.53
C ALA A 13 -0.73 -3.89 -17.27
N THR A 14 0.06 -2.82 -17.36
CA THR A 14 0.30 -1.92 -16.21
C THR A 14 -0.99 -1.25 -15.72
N ALA A 15 -1.87 -0.80 -16.62
CA ALA A 15 -3.14 -0.19 -16.27
C ALA A 15 -4.08 -1.15 -15.52
N LEU A 16 -4.00 -2.46 -15.81
CA LEU A 16 -4.80 -3.48 -15.13
C LEU A 16 -4.21 -3.86 -13.77
N PHE A 17 -2.90 -4.09 -13.69
CA PHE A 17 -2.27 -4.67 -12.49
C PHE A 17 -1.92 -3.65 -11.41
N ILE A 18 -1.51 -2.43 -11.77
CA ILE A 18 -1.11 -1.41 -10.78
C ILE A 18 -2.24 -1.09 -9.78
N PRO A 19 -3.52 -0.94 -10.19
CA PRO A 19 -4.61 -0.63 -9.27
C PRO A 19 -4.96 -1.75 -8.29
N PHE A 20 -4.37 -2.96 -8.38
CA PHE A 20 -4.70 -4.04 -7.45
C PHE A 20 -4.09 -3.81 -6.07
N ALA A 21 -3.01 -3.04 -5.96
CA ALA A 21 -2.35 -2.81 -4.68
C ALA A 21 -3.13 -1.81 -3.80
N SER A 22 -3.45 -0.63 -4.33
CA SER A 22 -4.01 0.50 -3.57
C SER A 22 -5.31 0.18 -2.79
N PRO A 23 -6.41 -0.29 -3.41
CA PRO A 23 -7.67 -0.54 -2.70
C PRO A 23 -7.58 -1.73 -1.74
N ASN A 24 -6.84 -2.78 -2.10
CA ASN A 24 -6.67 -3.97 -1.26
C ASN A 24 -5.85 -3.65 0.01
N MET A 25 -4.87 -2.77 -0.11
CA MET A 25 -4.04 -2.34 1.01
C MET A 25 -4.85 -1.50 2.01
N ILE A 26 -5.69 -0.56 1.55
CA ILE A 26 -6.60 0.21 2.41
C ILE A 26 -7.64 -0.70 3.08
N SER A 27 -8.24 -1.64 2.36
CA SER A 27 -9.19 -2.60 2.94
C SER A 27 -8.56 -3.41 4.08
N SER A 28 -7.33 -3.89 3.85
CA SER A 28 -6.60 -4.68 4.86
C SER A 28 -6.34 -3.90 6.15
N VAL A 29 -6.08 -2.59 6.05
CA VAL A 29 -5.95 -1.71 7.23
C VAL A 29 -7.27 -1.61 7.99
N TYR A 30 -8.41 -1.52 7.28
CA TYR A 30 -9.73 -1.48 7.93
C TYR A 30 -10.12 -2.79 8.61
N ASP A 31 -9.64 -3.93 8.10
CA ASP A 31 -9.93 -5.25 8.64
C ASP A 31 -9.19 -5.54 9.95
N ILE A 32 -8.15 -4.79 10.28
CA ILE A 32 -7.35 -4.96 11.51
C ILE A 32 -7.44 -3.76 12.45
N THR A 33 -8.02 -2.64 12.02
CA THR A 33 -8.12 -1.42 12.83
C THR A 33 -9.46 -1.29 13.54
N LEU A 34 -9.36 -1.00 14.83
CA LEU A 34 -10.49 -0.62 15.65
C LEU A 34 -11.18 0.65 15.09
N PRO A 35 -12.52 0.74 15.17
CA PRO A 35 -13.27 1.87 14.62
C PRO A 35 -12.81 3.24 15.15
N GLU A 36 -12.38 3.32 16.41
CA GLU A 36 -12.04 4.57 17.08
C GLU A 36 -10.75 5.22 16.53
N VAL A 37 -9.81 4.39 16.06
CA VAL A 37 -8.49 4.84 15.58
C VAL A 37 -8.34 4.66 14.07
N ARG A 38 -9.39 4.23 13.38
CA ARG A 38 -9.37 3.94 11.93
C ARG A 38 -8.97 5.16 11.11
N SER A 39 -9.50 6.34 11.43
CA SER A 39 -9.15 7.59 10.73
C SER A 39 -7.69 7.97 10.94
N THR A 40 -7.16 7.74 12.14
CA THR A 40 -5.75 7.99 12.46
C THR A 40 -4.85 7.03 11.71
N ALA A 41 -5.18 5.73 11.69
CA ALA A 41 -4.44 4.72 10.93
C ALA A 41 -4.38 5.07 9.43
N LEU A 42 -5.53 5.44 8.85
CA LEU A 42 -5.61 5.88 7.46
C LEU A 42 -4.83 7.17 7.20
N SER A 43 -4.84 8.11 8.15
CA SER A 43 -4.08 9.36 8.03
C SER A 43 -2.57 9.12 8.01
N VAL A 44 -2.08 8.20 8.85
CA VAL A 44 -0.66 7.80 8.86
C VAL A 44 -0.29 7.10 7.55
N GLN A 45 -1.13 6.20 7.05
CA GLN A 45 -0.95 5.55 5.77
C GLN A 45 -0.85 6.56 4.62
N TYR A 46 -1.82 7.47 4.50
CA TYR A 46 -1.80 8.50 3.45
C TYR A 46 -0.64 9.46 3.59
N PHE A 47 -0.22 9.79 4.81
CA PHE A 47 0.97 10.63 5.01
C PHE A 47 2.21 9.96 4.41
N ILE A 48 2.41 8.67 4.66
CA ILE A 48 3.55 7.90 4.12
C ILE A 48 3.44 7.78 2.60
N GLU A 49 2.25 7.46 2.07
CA GLU A 49 2.01 7.31 0.64
C GLU A 49 2.29 8.62 -0.13
N ASN A 50 1.75 9.74 0.35
CA ASN A 50 1.96 11.04 -0.28
C ASN A 50 3.40 11.54 -0.11
N ALA A 51 4.05 11.27 1.03
CA ALA A 51 5.46 11.59 1.21
C ALA A 51 6.34 10.83 0.20
N GLY A 52 6.07 9.54 -0.01
CA GLY A 52 6.74 8.74 -1.04
C GLY A 52 6.50 9.28 -2.45
N ALA A 53 5.24 9.59 -2.79
CA ALA A 53 4.88 10.15 -4.09
C ALA A 53 5.55 11.52 -4.35
N ALA A 54 5.66 12.37 -3.33
CA ALA A 54 6.33 13.66 -3.42
C ALA A 54 7.86 13.52 -3.54
N ALA A 55 8.46 12.56 -2.84
CA ALA A 55 9.91 12.33 -2.87
C ALA A 55 10.40 11.66 -4.16
N ALA A 56 9.57 10.83 -4.80
CA ALA A 56 9.99 10.02 -5.95
C ALA A 56 10.52 10.83 -7.15
N PRO A 57 9.88 11.94 -7.60
CA PRO A 57 10.42 12.76 -8.69
C PRO A 57 11.75 13.43 -8.34
N LEU A 58 11.93 13.86 -7.09
CA LEU A 58 13.17 14.45 -6.62
C LEU A 58 14.31 13.42 -6.69
N LEU A 59 14.06 12.21 -6.18
CA LEU A 59 15.02 11.10 -6.26
C LEU A 59 15.33 10.72 -7.71
N ALA A 60 14.32 10.68 -8.58
CA ALA A 60 14.51 10.39 -10.00
C ALA A 60 15.39 11.43 -10.69
N GLY A 61 15.14 12.72 -10.42
CA GLY A 61 15.97 13.81 -10.92
C GLY A 61 17.42 13.73 -10.43
N TYR A 62 17.60 13.46 -9.13
CA TYR A 62 18.93 13.31 -8.54
C TYR A 62 19.73 12.13 -9.13
N ILE A 63 19.09 10.98 -9.33
CA ILE A 63 19.75 9.81 -9.93
C ILE A 63 20.06 10.03 -11.42
N ALA A 64 19.20 10.79 -12.12
CA ALA A 64 19.41 11.09 -13.54
C ALA A 64 20.58 12.08 -13.79
N ASP A 65 20.92 12.92 -12.82
CA ASP A 65 22.03 13.89 -12.90
C ASP A 65 23.41 13.25 -12.69
N GLN A 66 23.47 11.97 -12.33
CA GLN A 66 24.74 11.27 -12.09
C GLN A 66 25.46 10.89 -13.40
N PRO A 67 26.81 10.93 -13.44
CA PRO A 67 27.58 10.57 -14.62
C PRO A 67 27.30 9.13 -15.08
N GLY A 68 26.86 8.97 -16.33
CA GLY A 68 26.54 7.66 -16.91
C GLY A 68 25.13 7.14 -16.62
N SER A 69 24.30 7.92 -15.91
CA SER A 69 22.89 7.62 -15.70
C SER A 69 22.02 8.29 -16.77
N SER A 70 20.83 7.73 -17.03
CA SER A 70 19.82 8.31 -17.91
C SER A 70 18.50 8.42 -17.15
N LEU A 71 17.62 9.34 -17.57
CA LEU A 71 16.28 9.47 -16.98
C LEU A 71 15.50 8.15 -17.02
N GLN A 72 15.61 7.41 -18.13
CA GLN A 72 14.99 6.10 -18.26
C GLN A 72 15.51 5.12 -17.20
N THR A 73 16.83 5.04 -17.01
CA THR A 73 17.44 4.15 -16.03
C THR A 73 17.06 4.55 -14.60
N ALA A 74 17.02 5.85 -14.29
CA ALA A 74 16.62 6.36 -12.99
C ALA A 74 15.17 5.98 -12.64
N ILE A 75 14.23 6.21 -13.56
CA ILE A 75 12.81 5.87 -13.36
C ILE A 75 12.62 4.36 -13.21
N LEU A 76 13.26 3.57 -14.07
CA LEU A 76 13.17 2.10 -13.99
C LEU A 76 13.76 1.57 -12.69
N ALA A 77 14.92 2.07 -12.26
CA ALA A 77 15.56 1.65 -11.02
C ALA A 77 14.68 1.95 -9.81
N ILE A 78 14.13 3.17 -9.70
CA ILE A 78 13.22 3.54 -8.61
C ILE A 78 11.97 2.68 -8.63
N CYS A 79 11.33 2.52 -9.80
CA CYS A 79 10.11 1.75 -9.93
C CYS A 79 10.32 0.29 -9.50
N VAL A 80 11.31 -0.40 -10.10
CA VAL A 80 11.56 -1.83 -9.83
C VAL A 80 11.95 -2.05 -8.38
N THR A 81 12.83 -1.21 -7.82
CA THR A 81 13.23 -1.34 -6.40
C THR A 81 12.07 -1.10 -5.46
N ALA A 82 11.28 -0.04 -5.67
CA ALA A 82 10.10 0.26 -4.85
C ALA A 82 9.07 -0.89 -4.89
N TRP A 83 8.81 -1.46 -6.07
CA TRP A 83 7.92 -2.62 -6.20
C TRP A 83 8.47 -3.86 -5.49
N ILE A 84 9.77 -4.14 -5.59
CA ILE A 84 10.39 -5.26 -4.89
C ILE A 84 10.25 -5.08 -3.37
N PHE A 85 10.66 -3.93 -2.84
CA PHE A 85 10.54 -3.64 -1.41
C PHE A 85 9.08 -3.69 -0.96
N GLY A 86 8.18 -3.06 -1.70
CA GLY A 86 6.75 -3.07 -1.43
C GLY A 86 6.16 -4.49 -1.42
N SER A 87 6.56 -5.35 -2.35
CA SER A 87 6.11 -6.74 -2.40
C SER A 87 6.54 -7.55 -1.17
N VAL A 88 7.76 -7.33 -0.68
CA VAL A 88 8.28 -8.00 0.52
C VAL A 88 7.50 -7.57 1.76
N PHE A 89 7.29 -6.25 1.94
CA PHE A 89 6.51 -5.73 3.07
C PHE A 89 5.05 -6.17 3.01
N LEU A 90 4.44 -6.16 1.82
CA LEU A 90 3.05 -6.58 1.64
C LEU A 90 2.89 -8.09 1.88
N ALA A 91 3.83 -8.92 1.43
CA ALA A 91 3.81 -10.36 1.69
C ALA A 91 3.94 -10.65 3.19
N PHE A 92 4.81 -9.93 3.89
CA PHE A 92 4.93 -10.02 5.34
C PHE A 92 3.64 -9.60 6.05
N ALA A 93 3.03 -8.47 5.65
CA ALA A 93 1.75 -8.03 6.20
C ALA A 93 0.63 -9.05 5.94
N ALA A 94 0.55 -9.60 4.72
CA ALA A 94 -0.43 -10.61 4.34
C ALA A 94 -0.37 -11.87 5.20
N TYR A 95 0.82 -12.24 5.70
CA TYR A 95 0.98 -13.35 6.63
C TYR A 95 0.43 -13.05 8.04
N LEU A 96 0.51 -11.80 8.50
CA LEU A 96 0.10 -11.38 9.84
C LEU A 96 -1.40 -11.02 9.93
N ILE A 97 -1.95 -10.42 8.87
CA ILE A 97 -3.31 -9.90 8.81
C ILE A 97 -4.38 -10.89 9.33
N PRO A 98 -4.38 -12.20 8.96
CA PRO A 98 -5.42 -13.12 9.45
C PRO A 98 -5.51 -13.18 10.98
N LYS A 99 -4.37 -13.18 11.68
CA LYS A 99 -4.32 -13.20 13.14
C LYS A 99 -4.88 -11.91 13.74
N ASP A 100 -4.57 -10.78 13.13
CA ASP A 100 -5.01 -9.47 13.60
C ASP A 100 -6.52 -9.27 13.37
N ILE A 101 -7.07 -9.80 12.26
CA ILE A 101 -8.52 -9.85 12.01
C ILE A 101 -9.24 -10.64 13.11
N HIS A 102 -8.72 -11.80 13.49
CA HIS A 102 -9.29 -12.59 14.59
C HIS A 102 -9.29 -11.81 15.91
N THR A 103 -8.18 -11.14 16.21
CA THR A 103 -8.04 -10.30 17.40
C THR A 103 -9.07 -9.16 17.42
N LEU A 104 -9.24 -8.45 16.29
CA LEU A 104 -10.26 -7.41 16.16
C LEU A 104 -11.67 -7.98 16.38
N ARG A 105 -11.97 -9.14 15.80
CA ARG A 105 -13.28 -9.77 15.91
C ARG A 105 -13.60 -10.17 17.36
N GLU A 106 -12.64 -10.72 18.08
CA GLU A 106 -12.79 -11.07 19.49
C GLU A 106 -13.09 -9.83 20.35
N GLN A 107 -12.33 -8.75 20.15
CA GLN A 107 -12.57 -7.48 20.85
C GLN A 107 -13.98 -6.91 20.59
N MET A 108 -14.48 -7.03 19.35
CA MET A 108 -15.83 -6.56 19.01
C MET A 108 -16.93 -7.42 19.64
N VAL A 109 -16.70 -8.73 19.80
CA VAL A 109 -17.63 -9.63 20.51
C VAL A 109 -17.67 -9.30 22.00
N GLU A 110 -16.52 -9.15 22.65
CA GLU A 110 -16.44 -8.80 24.07
C GLU A 110 -17.15 -7.47 24.39
N ARG A 111 -16.97 -6.46 23.54
CA ARG A 111 -17.66 -5.16 23.67
C ARG A 111 -19.17 -5.30 23.52
N ALA A 112 -19.63 -6.12 22.58
CA ALA A 112 -21.06 -6.36 22.39
C ALA A 112 -21.68 -7.08 23.60
N GLU A 113 -20.96 -8.02 24.21
CA GLU A 113 -21.41 -8.70 25.43
C GLU A 113 -21.46 -7.75 26.64
N THR A 114 -20.44 -6.90 26.80
CA THR A 114 -20.39 -5.89 27.86
C THR A 114 -21.55 -4.91 27.74
N GLU A 115 -21.85 -4.43 26.54
CA GLU A 115 -22.96 -3.50 26.30
C GLU A 115 -24.33 -4.17 26.56
N LYS A 116 -24.52 -5.43 26.15
CA LYS A 116 -25.74 -6.20 26.45
C LYS A 116 -25.94 -6.36 27.96
N ALA A 117 -24.90 -6.73 28.71
CA ALA A 117 -24.97 -6.87 30.15
C ALA A 117 -25.33 -5.54 30.84
N ARG A 118 -24.86 -4.42 30.30
CA ARG A 118 -25.17 -3.07 30.78
C ARG A 118 -26.62 -2.65 30.55
N GLN A 119 -27.25 -3.12 29.47
CA GLN A 119 -28.65 -2.84 29.14
C GLN A 119 -29.64 -3.70 29.94
N THR A 120 -29.18 -4.82 30.51
CA THR A 120 -30.01 -5.72 31.34
C THR A 120 -30.06 -5.35 32.83
N VAL A 121 -29.28 -4.35 33.28
CA VAL A 121 -29.26 -3.81 34.65
C VAL A 121 -30.05 -2.51 34.71
#